data_AF-E3FQZ9-F1
#
_entry.id   AF-E3FQZ9-F1
#
_cell.length_a   1.000
_cell.length_b   1.000
_cell.length_c   1.000
_cell.angle_alpha   90.00
_cell.angle_beta   90.00
_cell.angle_gamma   90.00
#
_symmetry.space_group_name_H-M   'P 1'
#
loop_
_entity.id
_entity.type
_entity.pdbx_description
1 polymer ?
#
loop_
_entity_poly.entity_id
_entity_poly.type
_entity_poly.pdbx_seq_one_letter_code
_entity_poly.pdbx_strand_id
1 'polypeptide(L)'
;MDVPGLEPTNNFGERCLRHAVMYRKTSFGTQGPQGSRFVERILTTVTTLKLQRRGVLSFLTDTLHAHRRSLPMPSLLPVTDTPQLANAA
;
A
#
# COMPACT_ATOMS: atom_id res chain seq x y z
N MET A 1 10.79 -16.20 18.96
CA MET A 1 10.42 -17.63 18.86
C MET A 1 10.29 -17.92 17.38
N ASP A 2 11.29 -18.56 16.79
CA ASP A 2 11.26 -18.92 15.37
C ASP A 2 10.62 -20.31 15.23
N VAL A 3 9.56 -20.40 14.41
CA VAL A 3 8.91 -21.65 14.05
C VAL A 3 9.54 -22.12 12.74
N PRO A 4 10.14 -23.32 12.67
CA PRO A 4 10.76 -23.83 11.45
C PRO A 4 9.79 -23.84 10.27
N GLY A 5 10.17 -23.18 9.17
CA GLY A 5 9.37 -23.11 7.93
C GLY A 5 8.36 -21.95 7.85
N LEU A 6 8.17 -21.18 8.93
CA LEU A 6 7.35 -19.96 8.88
C LEU A 6 8.25 -18.73 8.79
N GLU A 7 8.02 -17.89 7.78
CA GLU A 7 8.70 -16.60 7.70
C GLU A 7 8.32 -15.76 8.94
N PRO A 8 9.31 -15.24 9.68
CA PRO A 8 9.06 -14.30 10.76
C PRO A 8 8.21 -13.11 10.30
N THR A 9 7.13 -12.81 11.02
CA THR A 9 6.20 -11.73 10.66
C THR A 9 6.85 -10.35 10.67
N ASN A 10 7.96 -10.20 11.38
CA ASN A 10 8.79 -8.99 11.35
C ASN A 10 9.35 -8.72 9.95
N ASN A 11 9.77 -9.73 9.17
CA ASN A 11 10.31 -9.51 7.83
C ASN A 11 9.25 -8.91 6.89
N PHE A 12 8.01 -9.40 6.99
CA PHE A 12 6.90 -8.82 6.24
C PHE A 12 6.65 -7.36 6.64
N GLY A 13 6.57 -7.07 7.95
CA GLY A 13 6.40 -5.71 8.45
C GLY A 13 7.54 -4.78 8.05
N GLU A 14 8.78 -5.24 8.18
CA GLU A 14 9.99 -4.53 7.77
C GLU A 14 10.01 -4.25 6.27
N ARG A 15 9.62 -5.23 5.43
CA ARG A 15 9.48 -5.05 3.98
C ARG A 15 8.45 -3.99 3.64
N CYS A 16 7.32 -3.95 4.34
CA CYS A 16 6.29 -2.95 4.14
C CYS A 16 6.78 -1.53 4.53
N LEU A 17 7.53 -1.42 5.63
CA LEU A 17 8.00 -0.14 6.15
C LEU A 17 9.29 0.37 5.51
N ARG A 18 10.06 -0.50 4.83
CA ARG A 18 11.38 -0.17 4.29
C ARG A 18 11.40 1.08 3.44
N HIS A 19 10.40 1.27 2.56
CA HIS A 19 10.33 2.46 1.71
C HIS A 19 10.11 3.74 2.51
N ALA A 20 9.29 3.69 3.56
CA ALA A 20 9.04 4.82 4.45
C ALA A 20 10.30 5.20 5.24
N VAL A 21 11.02 4.19 5.75
CA VAL A 21 12.27 4.38 6.50
C VAL A 21 13.36 4.97 5.61
N MET A 22 13.53 4.43 4.39
CA MET A 22 14.49 4.96 3.42
C MET A 22 14.16 6.41 3.06
N TYR A 23 12.90 6.70 2.71
CA TYR A 23 12.46 8.07 2.40
C TYR A 23 12.79 9.06 3.52
N ARG A 24 12.47 8.72 4.78
CA ARG A 24 12.78 9.60 5.92
C ARG A 24 14.29 9.81 6.08
N LYS A 25 15.09 8.75 5.87
CA LYS A 25 16.55 8.78 6.04
C LYS A 25 17.26 9.57 4.94
N THR A 26 16.85 9.41 3.67
CA THR A 26 17.55 9.98 2.51
C THR A 26 16.93 11.28 2.00
N SER A 27 15.67 11.56 2.35
CA SER A 27 14.93 12.74 1.89
C SER A 27 14.38 13.59 3.04
N PHE A 28 14.86 13.37 4.26
CA PHE A 28 14.54 14.14 5.48
C PHE A 28 13.06 14.15 5.91
N GLY A 29 12.20 13.37 5.26
CA GLY A 29 10.77 13.29 5.61
C GLY A 29 9.99 14.56 5.25
N THR A 30 8.99 14.88 6.06
CA THR A 30 8.03 15.97 5.80
C THR A 30 8.19 17.09 6.83
N GLN A 31 8.01 18.35 6.37
CA GLN A 31 8.19 19.56 7.20
C GLN A 31 6.86 20.13 7.74
N GLY A 32 5.75 19.42 7.55
CA GLY A 32 4.45 19.87 8.05
C GLY A 32 3.30 18.89 7.82
N PRO A 33 2.13 19.14 8.43
CA PRO A 33 1.02 18.19 8.45
C PRO A 33 0.50 17.81 7.06
N GLN A 34 0.45 18.76 6.13
CA GLN A 34 0.00 18.50 4.76
C GLN A 34 0.94 17.55 4.02
N GLY A 35 2.24 17.77 4.14
CA GLY A 35 3.26 16.88 3.58
C GLY A 35 3.18 15.48 4.19
N SER A 36 3.03 15.40 5.52
CA SER A 36 2.87 14.13 6.23
C SER A 36 1.66 13.35 5.71
N ARG A 37 0.50 14.01 5.54
CA ARG A 37 -0.71 13.39 4.98
C ARG A 37 -0.54 12.92 3.55
N PHE A 38 0.17 13.68 2.72
CA PHE A 38 0.46 13.27 1.35
C PHE A 38 1.31 12.00 1.33
N VAL A 39 2.43 12.00 2.05
CA VAL A 39 3.36 10.84 2.11
C VAL A 39 2.68 9.62 2.71
N GLU A 40 1.90 9.78 3.79
CA GLU A 40 1.11 8.71 4.39
C GLU A 40 0.20 8.03 3.36
N ARG A 41 -0.55 8.81 2.56
CA ARG A 41 -1.46 8.29 1.54
C ARG A 41 -0.73 7.58 0.40
N ILE A 42 0.39 8.15 -0.07
CA ILE A 42 1.17 7.55 -1.15
C ILE A 42 1.81 6.24 -0.69
N LEU A 43 2.44 6.21 0.48
CA LEU A 43 3.06 4.99 1.00
C LEU A 43 2.02 3.89 1.26
N THR A 44 0.86 4.25 1.80
CA THR A 44 -0.26 3.31 1.98
C THR A 44 -0.69 2.73 0.64
N THR A 45 -0.97 3.58 -0.35
CA THR A 45 -1.40 3.16 -1.68
C THR A 45 -0.38 2.25 -2.37
N VAL A 46 0.90 2.63 -2.35
CA VAL A 46 1.98 1.86 -2.97
C VAL A 46 2.12 0.49 -2.30
N THR A 47 2.15 0.45 -0.97
CA THR A 47 2.31 -0.81 -0.23
C THR A 47 1.10 -1.73 -0.47
N THR A 48 -0.12 -1.20 -0.37
CA THR A 48 -1.35 -1.97 -0.61
C THR A 48 -1.41 -2.54 -2.03
N LEU A 49 -1.12 -1.74 -3.06
CA LEU A 49 -1.14 -2.22 -4.45
C LEU A 49 -0.05 -3.26 -4.72
N LYS A 50 1.15 -3.10 -4.16
CA LYS A 50 2.22 -4.11 -4.26
C LYS A 50 1.81 -5.43 -3.62
N LEU A 51 1.18 -5.40 -2.44
CA LEU A 51 0.66 -6.59 -1.77
C LEU A 51 -0.47 -7.25 -2.56
N GLN A 52 -1.32 -6.47 -3.20
CA GLN A 52 -2.39 -6.94 -4.09
C GLN A 52 -1.89 -7.35 -5.49
N ARG A 53 -0.59 -7.24 -5.79
CA ARG A 53 0.00 -7.47 -7.13
C ARG A 53 -0.65 -6.61 -8.23
N ARG A 54 -1.03 -5.38 -7.90
CA ARG A 54 -1.61 -4.38 -8.82
C ARG A 54 -0.58 -3.31 -9.20
N GLY A 55 -0.70 -2.78 -10.42
CA GLY A 55 0.18 -1.72 -10.91
C GLY A 55 -0.03 -0.38 -10.19
N VAL A 56 1.04 0.17 -9.60
CA VAL A 56 1.00 1.46 -8.89
C VAL A 56 0.75 2.62 -9.86
N LEU A 57 1.53 2.68 -10.95
CA LEU A 57 1.44 3.79 -11.90
C LEU A 57 0.07 3.83 -12.61
N SER A 58 -0.44 2.66 -13.01
CA SER A 58 -1.78 2.57 -13.62
C SER A 58 -2.86 3.06 -12.66
N PHE A 59 -2.85 2.57 -11.42
CA PHE A 59 -3.82 3.01 -10.41
C PHE A 59 -3.78 4.53 -10.15
N LEU A 60 -2.58 5.12 -10.01
CA LEU A 60 -2.45 6.57 -9.81
C LEU A 60 -2.90 7.36 -11.04
N THR A 61 -2.63 6.85 -12.24
CA THR A 61 -3.07 7.45 -13.51
C THR A 61 -4.59 7.44 -13.58
N ASP A 62 -5.22 6.30 -13.30
CA ASP A 62 -6.69 6.14 -13.29
C ASP A 62 -7.33 7.03 -12.23
N THR A 63 -6.71 7.13 -11.05
CA THR A 63 -7.15 7.99 -9.95
C THR A 63 -7.16 9.47 -10.36
N LEU A 64 -6.07 9.95 -10.96
CA LEU A 64 -5.97 11.34 -11.44
C LEU A 64 -6.93 11.61 -12.60
N HIS A 65 -7.04 10.66 -13.52
CA HIS A 65 -7.96 10.73 -14.65
C HIS A 65 -9.42 10.84 -14.18
N ALA A 66 -9.83 9.98 -13.25
CA ALA A 66 -11.18 9.97 -12.69
C ALA A 66 -11.47 11.28 -11.94
N HIS A 67 -10.54 11.73 -11.10
CA HIS A 67 -10.68 12.97 -10.35
C HIS A 67 -10.87 14.19 -11.26
N ARG A 68 -10.05 14.32 -12.31
CA ARG A 68 -10.11 15.46 -13.25
C ARG A 68 -11.38 15.51 -14.09
N ARG A 69 -12.07 14.39 -14.23
CA ARG A 69 -13.29 14.25 -15.05
C ARG A 69 -14.55 14.02 -14.21
N SER A 70 -14.45 14.13 -12.88
CA SER A 70 -15.54 13.85 -11.95
C SER A 70 -16.17 12.46 -12.14
N LEU A 71 -15.35 11.47 -12.49
CA LEU A 71 -15.76 10.07 -12.64
C LEU A 71 -15.64 9.31 -11.31
N PRO A 72 -16.26 8.13 -11.17
CA PRO A 72 -16.06 7.25 -10.02
C PRO A 72 -14.59 6.93 -9.78
N MET A 73 -14.14 7.05 -8.53
CA MET A 73 -12.76 6.81 -8.14
C MET A 73 -12.44 5.31 -8.11
N PRO A 74 -11.28 4.86 -8.62
CA PRO A 74 -10.88 3.47 -8.51
C PRO A 74 -10.67 3.07 -7.04
N SER A 75 -11.17 1.88 -6.66
CA SER A 75 -11.02 1.39 -5.30
C SER A 75 -9.62 0.84 -5.03
N LEU A 76 -9.05 1.24 -3.89
CA LEU A 76 -7.81 0.65 -3.37
C LEU A 76 -8.06 -0.75 -2.76
N LEU A 77 -9.29 -1.02 -2.31
CA LEU A 77 -9.68 -2.34 -1.83
C LEU A 77 -9.86 -3.30 -3.01
N PRO A 78 -9.52 -4.59 -2.87
CA PRO A 78 -9.73 -5.56 -3.92
C PRO A 78 -11.23 -5.73 -4.18
N VAL A 79 -11.62 -5.78 -5.45
CA VAL A 79 -12.98 -6.17 -5.84
C VAL A 79 -13.11 -7.65 -5.53
N THR A 80 -13.96 -7.98 -4.55
CA THR A 80 -14.09 -9.35 -4.05
C THR A 80 -15.05 -10.11 -4.96
N ASP A 81 -14.54 -10.96 -5.85
CA ASP A 81 -15.30 -12.15 -6.25
C ASP A 81 -15.12 -13.16 -5.11
N THR A 82 -15.93 -13.04 -4.05
CA THR A 82 -15.89 -13.98 -2.91
C THR A 82 -16.57 -15.29 -3.33
N PRO A 83 -16.03 -16.46 -2.96
CA PRO A 83 -16.07 -16.86 -1.56
C PRO A 83 -14.74 -17.45 -1.07
N GLN A 84 -14.17 -16.88 0.00
CA GLN A 84 -13.06 -17.50 0.73
C GLN A 84 -13.27 -17.35 2.22
N LEU A 85 -14.16 -18.21 2.74
CA LEU A 85 -14.20 -18.60 4.14
C LEU A 85 -14.76 -20.03 4.26
N ALA A 86 -14.17 -20.98 3.51
CA ALA A 86 -14.59 -22.39 3.55
C ALA A 86 -13.48 -23.40 3.95
N ASN A 87 -12.19 -23.03 3.93
CA ASN A 87 -11.11 -24.01 4.15
C ASN A 87 -10.17 -23.62 5.29
N ALA A 88 -10.72 -23.48 6.49
CA ALA A 88 -9.95 -23.54 7.73
C ALA A 88 -10.76 -24.32 8.78
N ALA A 89 -10.76 -25.64 8.62
CA ALA A 89 -11.14 -26.64 9.62
C ALA A 89 -10.08 -27.75 9.59
#